data_AF-A0A382ZDZ7-F1
#
_entry.id   AF-A0A382ZDZ7-F1
#
_cell.length_a   1.000
_cell.length_b   1.000
_cell.length_c   1.000
_cell.angle_alpha   90.00
_cell.angle_beta   90.00
_cell.angle_gamma   90.00
#
_symmetry.space_group_name_H-M   'P 1'
#
loop_
_entity.id
_entity.type
_entity.pdbx_description
1 polymer ?
#
loop_
_entity_poly.entity_id
_entity_poly.type
_entity_poly.pdbx_seq_one_letter_code
_entity_poly.pdbx_strand_id
1 'polypeptide(L)'
;VNIERTFKNIILADFLVMLFLFAAIPFESEEISKISDNLGTGVLGSIGSDWIFFTILGGFVLIYYINLILLYRFVYFAKTLFLILVVLGILLNLVSGPTVSGALAFTLELLDGVIQGAVLVFLYFTPIKDKFIK
;
A
#
# COMPACT_ATOMS: atom_id res chain seq x y z
N VAL A 1 -24.67 10.42 8.86
CA VAL A 1 -23.31 10.32 8.25
C VAL A 1 -23.49 10.01 6.77
N ASN A 2 -22.86 10.77 5.87
CA ASN A 2 -22.88 10.45 4.44
C ASN A 2 -21.80 9.40 4.17
N ILE A 3 -22.22 8.17 3.90
CA ILE A 3 -21.31 7.03 3.72
C ILE A 3 -20.35 7.21 2.54
N GLU A 4 -20.81 7.88 1.47
CA GLU A 4 -19.98 8.18 0.30
C GLU A 4 -18.86 9.16 0.63
N ARG A 5 -19.21 10.26 1.31
CA ARG A 5 -18.22 11.24 1.76
C ARG A 5 -17.20 10.60 2.68
N THR A 6 -17.65 9.73 3.58
CA THR A 6 -16.79 9.00 4.51
C THR A 6 -15.81 8.09 3.76
N PHE A 7 -16.31 7.31 2.79
CA PHE A 7 -15.47 6.45 1.97
C PHE A 7 -14.42 7.25 1.18
N LYS A 8 -14.82 8.34 0.52
CA LYS A 8 -13.89 9.23 -0.21
C LYS A 8 -12.81 9.81 0.68
N ASN A 9 -13.14 10.20 1.91
CA ASN A 9 -12.16 10.69 2.88
C ASN A 9 -11.17 9.60 3.30
N ILE A 10 -11.61 8.35 3.43
CA ILE A 10 -10.72 7.22 3.73
C ILE A 10 -9.76 6.97 2.56
N ILE A 11 -10.24 7.00 1.31
CA ILE A 11 -9.38 6.89 0.12
C ILE A 11 -8.35 8.02 0.06
N LEU A 12 -8.74 9.25 0.43
CA LEU A 12 -7.80 10.37 0.52
C LEU A 12 -6.79 10.18 1.66
N ALA A 13 -7.22 9.64 2.80
CA ALA A 13 -6.32 9.33 3.90
C ALA A 13 -5.29 8.26 3.49
N ASP A 14 -5.73 7.21 2.80
CA ASP A 14 -4.88 6.17 2.21
C ASP A 14 -3.82 6.78 1.29
N PHE A 15 -4.27 7.60 0.32
CA PHE A 15 -3.38 8.32 -0.59
C PHE A 15 -2.32 9.18 0.14
N LEU A 16 -2.73 9.89 1.19
CA LEU A 16 -1.84 10.76 1.96
C LEU A 16 -0.83 9.95 2.80
N VAL A 17 -1.26 8.86 3.43
CA VAL A 17 -0.37 7.98 4.19
C VAL A 17 0.67 7.36 3.27
N MET A 18 0.26 6.89 2.09
CA MET A 18 1.19 6.39 1.08
C MET A 18 2.22 7.46 0.67
N LEU A 19 1.80 8.73 0.51
CA LEU A 19 2.72 9.84 0.23
C LEU A 19 3.68 10.10 1.40
N PHE A 20 3.20 10.02 2.64
CA PHE A 20 4.05 10.17 3.82
C PHE A 20 5.04 9.03 4.01
N LEU A 21 4.71 7.80 3.60
CA LEU A 21 5.67 6.69 3.58
C LEU A 21 6.87 7.00 2.69
N PHE A 22 6.67 7.57 1.50
CA PHE A 22 7.79 8.03 0.67
C PHE A 22 8.54 9.21 1.29
N ALA A 23 7.82 10.14 1.89
CA ALA A 23 8.43 11.28 2.57
C ALA A 23 9.22 10.87 3.83
N ALA A 24 8.96 9.69 4.40
CA ALA A 24 9.63 9.17 5.58
C ALA A 24 11.04 8.62 5.29
N ILE A 25 11.30 8.16 4.06
CA ILE A 25 12.59 7.55 3.66
C ILE A 25 13.82 8.37 4.08
N PRO A 26 13.92 9.70 3.83
CA PRO A 26 15.09 10.48 4.22
C PRO A 26 15.25 10.71 5.72
N PHE A 27 14.23 10.38 6.54
CA PHE A 27 14.27 10.55 7.99
C PHE A 27 14.75 9.28 8.72
N GLU A 28 15.09 8.22 7.99
CA GLU A 28 15.68 7.02 8.58
C GLU A 28 17.08 7.29 9.13
N SER A 29 17.37 6.70 10.29
CA SER A 29 18.66 6.91 10.98
C SER A 29 19.78 6.05 10.38
N GLU A 30 21.03 6.49 10.53
CA GLU A 30 22.20 5.73 10.08
C GLU A 30 22.30 4.34 10.73
N GLU A 31 21.81 4.18 11.96
CA GLU A 31 21.81 2.90 12.67
C GLU A 31 20.89 1.89 11.98
N ILE A 32 19.68 2.32 11.61
CA ILE A 32 18.71 1.49 10.88
C ILE A 32 19.27 1.10 9.51
N SER A 33 19.91 2.04 8.80
CA SER A 33 20.57 1.75 7.51
C SER A 33 21.64 0.68 7.66
N LYS A 34 22.54 0.79 8.64
CA LYS A 34 23.61 -0.19 8.87
C LYS A 34 23.06 -1.57 9.22
N ILE A 35 21.97 -1.65 9.98
CA ILE A 35 21.31 -2.93 10.26
C ILE A 35 20.72 -3.49 8.97
N SER A 36 19.98 -2.67 8.22
CA SER A 36 19.35 -3.07 6.96
C SER A 36 20.35 -3.64 5.94
N ASP A 37 21.52 -3.04 5.81
CA ASP A 37 22.58 -3.48 4.89
C ASP A 37 23.14 -4.88 5.22
N ASN A 38 22.94 -5.35 6.45
CA ASN A 38 23.37 -6.68 6.90
C ASN A 38 22.24 -7.72 6.89
N LEU A 39 21.02 -7.33 6.51
CA LEU A 39 19.89 -8.26 6.39
C LEU A 39 19.92 -9.01 5.05
N GLY A 40 19.37 -10.22 5.05
CA GLY A 40 19.19 -10.98 3.81
C GLY A 40 18.15 -10.31 2.90
N THR A 41 18.40 -10.32 1.60
CA THR A 41 17.57 -9.61 0.60
C THR A 41 16.29 -10.37 0.20
N GLY A 42 16.00 -11.48 0.87
CA GLY A 42 14.82 -12.31 0.61
C GLY A 42 14.80 -12.98 -0.76
N VAL A 43 13.63 -13.47 -1.16
CA VAL A 43 13.44 -14.10 -2.48
C VAL A 43 13.48 -13.01 -3.56
N LEU A 44 12.86 -11.85 -3.32
CA LEU A 44 12.80 -10.77 -4.30
C LEU A 44 14.19 -10.22 -4.67
N GLY A 45 15.08 -10.03 -3.68
CA GLY A 45 16.44 -9.56 -3.94
C GLY A 45 17.36 -10.60 -4.59
N SER A 46 16.91 -11.86 -4.71
CA SER A 46 17.61 -12.90 -5.47
C SER A 46 17.13 -13.00 -6.92
N ILE A 47 16.01 -12.35 -7.26
CA ILE A 47 15.40 -12.40 -8.60
C ILE A 47 16.01 -11.30 -9.46
N GLY A 48 17.10 -11.65 -10.15
CA GLY A 48 17.73 -10.78 -11.14
C GLY A 48 18.50 -9.61 -10.51
N SER A 49 18.60 -8.53 -11.27
CA SER A 49 19.35 -7.33 -10.90
C SER A 49 18.45 -6.25 -10.30
N ASP A 50 19.01 -5.38 -9.47
CA ASP A 50 18.33 -4.31 -8.72
C ASP A 50 17.31 -3.50 -9.56
N TRP A 51 17.61 -3.21 -10.83
CA TRP A 51 16.70 -2.46 -11.71
C TRP A 51 15.37 -3.18 -11.95
N ILE A 52 15.36 -4.51 -12.01
CA ILE A 52 14.14 -5.31 -12.19
C ILE A 52 13.26 -5.16 -10.94
N PHE A 53 13.88 -5.28 -9.77
CA PHE A 53 13.20 -5.11 -8.48
C PHE A 53 12.54 -3.73 -8.36
N PHE A 54 13.28 -2.65 -8.63
CA PHE A 54 12.73 -1.29 -8.59
C PHE A 54 11.62 -1.08 -9.62
N THR A 55 11.71 -1.72 -10.80
CA THR A 55 10.67 -1.63 -11.83
C THR A 55 9.38 -2.32 -11.39
N ILE A 56 9.48 -3.51 -10.78
CA ILE A 56 8.31 -4.24 -10.27
C ILE A 56 7.65 -3.48 -9.13
N LEU A 57 8.43 -3.01 -8.14
CA LEU A 57 7.89 -2.23 -7.02
C LEU A 57 7.29 -0.90 -7.48
N GLY A 58 8.00 -0.16 -8.34
CA GLY A 58 7.49 1.09 -8.90
C GLY A 58 6.20 0.89 -9.68
N GLY A 59 6.12 -0.17 -10.50
CA GLY A 59 4.92 -0.56 -11.22
C GLY A 59 3.76 -0.89 -10.28
N PHE A 60 4.01 -1.66 -9.23
CA PHE A 60 3.01 -2.01 -8.23
C PHE A 60 2.44 -0.77 -7.54
N VAL A 61 3.30 0.14 -7.07
CA VAL A 61 2.92 1.40 -6.44
C VAL A 61 2.09 2.27 -7.39
N LEU A 62 2.49 2.40 -8.66
CA LEU A 62 1.74 3.17 -9.65
C LEU A 62 0.35 2.61 -9.89
N ILE A 63 0.23 1.28 -10.05
CA ILE A 63 -1.07 0.62 -10.22
C ILE A 63 -1.95 0.84 -8.98
N TYR A 64 -1.36 0.79 -7.79
CA TYR A 64 -2.05 1.08 -6.53
C TYR A 64 -2.61 2.51 -6.49
N TYR A 65 -1.80 3.53 -6.81
CA TYR A 65 -2.27 4.92 -6.89
C TYR A 65 -3.39 5.12 -7.91
N ILE A 66 -3.24 4.53 -9.10
CA ILE A 66 -4.30 4.56 -10.11
C ILE A 66 -5.58 3.93 -9.54
N ASN A 67 -5.47 2.80 -8.85
CA ASN A 67 -6.62 2.14 -8.25
C ASN A 67 -7.32 3.02 -7.20
N LEU A 68 -6.59 3.75 -6.34
CA LEU A 68 -7.20 4.70 -5.41
C LEU A 68 -8.01 5.79 -6.13
N ILE A 69 -7.51 6.31 -7.25
CA ILE A 69 -8.24 7.30 -8.08
C ILE A 69 -9.52 6.67 -8.67
N LEU A 70 -9.44 5.42 -9.14
CA LEU A 70 -10.58 4.69 -9.68
C LEU A 70 -11.63 4.39 -8.59
N LEU A 71 -11.20 4.05 -7.37
CA LEU A 71 -12.06 3.87 -6.21
C LEU A 71 -12.78 5.16 -5.84
N TYR A 72 -12.06 6.29 -5.79
CA TYR A 72 -12.64 7.60 -5.51
C TYR A 72 -13.74 7.99 -6.52
N ARG A 73 -13.60 7.54 -7.77
CA ARG A 73 -14.54 7.76 -8.87
C ARG A 73 -15.62 6.68 -9.00
N PHE A 74 -15.63 5.68 -8.12
CA PHE A 74 -16.57 4.53 -8.16
C PHE A 74 -16.54 3.74 -9.48
N VAL A 75 -15.36 3.53 -10.06
CA VAL A 75 -15.23 2.73 -11.30
C VAL A 75 -15.44 1.24 -11.00
N TYR A 76 -16.32 0.58 -11.76
CA TYR A 76 -16.84 -0.77 -11.43
C TYR A 76 -15.79 -1.82 -11.06
N PHE A 77 -14.66 -1.90 -11.80
CA PHE A 77 -13.62 -2.91 -11.57
C PHE A 77 -12.63 -2.53 -10.45
N ALA A 78 -12.66 -1.28 -9.98
CA ALA A 78 -11.69 -0.76 -9.03
C ALA A 78 -11.73 -1.53 -7.70
N LYS A 79 -12.93 -1.95 -7.26
CA LYS A 79 -13.11 -2.78 -6.06
C LYS A 79 -12.31 -4.08 -6.13
N THR A 80 -12.49 -4.85 -7.21
CA THR A 80 -11.81 -6.13 -7.38
C THR A 80 -10.31 -5.94 -7.52
N LEU A 81 -9.88 -4.91 -8.26
CA LEU A 81 -8.47 -4.58 -8.40
C LEU A 81 -7.83 -4.21 -7.05
N PHE A 82 -8.52 -3.46 -6.19
CA PHE A 82 -8.01 -3.14 -4.85
C PHE A 82 -7.77 -4.39 -4.00
N LEU A 83 -8.73 -5.32 -3.98
CA LEU A 83 -8.57 -6.59 -3.25
C LEU A 83 -7.36 -7.38 -3.77
N ILE A 84 -7.20 -7.48 -5.09
CA ILE A 84 -6.05 -8.14 -5.72
C ILE A 84 -4.76 -7.46 -5.27
N LEU A 85 -4.70 -6.12 -5.29
CA LEU A 85 -3.52 -5.38 -4.87
C LEU A 85 -3.18 -5.58 -3.40
N VAL A 86 -4.16 -5.59 -2.48
CA VAL A 86 -3.91 -5.86 -1.06
C VAL A 86 -3.33 -7.27 -0.87
N VAL A 87 -3.93 -8.28 -1.51
CA VAL A 87 -3.41 -9.67 -1.43
C VAL A 87 -2.00 -9.77 -2.00
N LEU A 88 -1.75 -9.15 -3.16
CA LEU A 88 -0.41 -9.12 -3.77
C LEU A 88 0.59 -8.37 -2.88
N GLY A 89 0.20 -7.28 -2.24
CA GLY A 89 1.05 -6.53 -1.30
C GLY A 89 1.48 -7.38 -0.11
N ILE A 90 0.55 -8.15 0.47
CA ILE A 90 0.86 -9.12 1.55
C ILE A 90 1.84 -10.18 1.04
N LEU A 91 1.59 -10.76 -0.14
CA LEU A 91 2.48 -11.76 -0.72
C LEU A 91 3.88 -11.19 -1.00
N LEU A 92 3.97 -9.96 -1.52
CA LEU A 92 5.24 -9.28 -1.76
C LEU A 92 6.02 -9.06 -0.47
N ASN A 93 5.35 -8.67 0.62
CA ASN A 93 5.98 -8.51 1.94
C ASN A 93 6.52 -9.86 2.48
N LEU A 94 5.79 -10.96 2.29
CA LEU A 94 6.24 -12.29 2.71
C LEU A 94 7.51 -12.76 1.96
N VAL A 95 7.76 -12.25 0.74
CA VAL A 95 8.91 -12.66 -0.08
C VAL A 95 10.04 -11.63 -0.13
N SER A 96 9.89 -10.45 0.48
CA SER A 96 10.89 -9.38 0.48
C SER A 96 12.06 -9.61 1.44
N GLY A 97 11.96 -10.60 2.34
CA GLY A 97 12.96 -10.85 3.37
C GLY A 97 12.76 -9.97 4.62
N PRO A 98 13.66 -10.08 5.62
CA PRO A 98 13.59 -9.28 6.83
C PRO A 98 13.73 -7.80 6.54
N THR A 99 12.84 -6.98 7.10
CA THR A 99 12.91 -5.52 7.03
C THR A 99 13.06 -4.94 8.43
N VAL A 100 13.75 -3.80 8.51
CA VAL A 100 13.86 -2.99 9.71
C VAL A 100 13.51 -1.55 9.34
N SER A 101 12.74 -0.89 10.19
CA SER A 101 12.31 0.50 9.98
C SER A 101 12.35 1.27 11.29
N GLY A 102 12.63 2.55 11.20
CA GLY A 102 12.53 3.47 12.32
C GLY A 102 11.07 3.65 12.76
N ALA A 103 10.88 4.24 13.95
CA ALA A 103 9.55 4.37 14.55
C ALA A 103 8.55 5.12 13.65
N LEU A 104 9.00 6.12 12.90
CA LEU A 104 8.13 6.91 12.02
C LEU A 104 7.63 6.09 10.82
N ALA A 105 8.54 5.44 10.08
CA ALA A 105 8.17 4.60 8.93
C ALA A 105 7.30 3.43 9.37
N PHE A 106 7.69 2.72 10.45
CA PHE A 106 6.89 1.62 11.00
C PHE A 106 5.48 2.04 11.42
N THR A 107 5.32 3.20 12.05
CA THR A 107 4.00 3.71 12.45
C THR A 107 3.13 4.03 11.24
N LEU A 108 3.72 4.60 10.18
CA LEU A 108 3.01 4.87 8.93
C LEU A 108 2.60 3.58 8.21
N GLU A 109 3.44 2.54 8.20
CA GLU A 109 3.12 1.22 7.64
C GLU A 109 1.95 0.57 8.37
N LEU A 110 1.93 0.65 9.71
CA LEU A 110 0.79 0.19 10.50
C LEU A 110 -0.49 0.95 10.17
N LEU A 111 -0.41 2.27 10.03
CA LEU A 111 -1.56 3.11 9.70
C LEU A 111 -2.10 2.79 8.29
N ASP A 112 -1.21 2.59 7.31
CA ASP A 112 -1.54 2.15 5.97
C ASP A 112 -2.33 0.84 5.99
N GLY A 113 -1.81 -0.19 6.69
CA GLY A 113 -2.50 -1.48 6.82
C GLY A 113 -3.90 -1.37 7.45
N VAL A 114 -4.06 -0.50 8.46
CA VAL A 114 -5.37 -0.23 9.09
C VAL A 114 -6.34 0.44 8.11
N ILE A 115 -5.87 1.42 7.34
CA ILE A 115 -6.68 2.11 6.33
C ILE A 115 -7.09 1.15 5.22
N GLN A 116 -6.18 0.32 4.71
CA GLN A 116 -6.49 -0.72 3.72
C GLN A 116 -7.57 -1.68 4.21
N GLY A 117 -7.48 -2.11 5.47
CA GLY A 117 -8.51 -2.92 6.12
C GLY A 117 -9.87 -2.19 6.16
N ALA A 118 -9.89 -0.91 6.50
CA ALA A 118 -11.09 -0.11 6.47
C ALA A 118 -11.68 0.01 5.05
N VAL A 119 -10.85 0.27 4.03
CA VAL A 119 -11.28 0.32 2.62
C VAL A 119 -11.93 -0.99 2.20
N LEU A 120 -11.34 -2.15 2.54
CA LEU A 120 -11.94 -3.46 2.27
C LEU A 120 -13.30 -3.63 2.96
N VAL A 121 -13.43 -3.19 4.21
CA VAL A 121 -14.74 -3.22 4.92
C VAL A 121 -15.77 -2.40 4.16
N PHE A 122 -15.45 -1.17 3.76
CA PHE A 122 -16.36 -0.33 2.99
C PHE A 122 -16.76 -0.96 1.66
N LEU A 123 -15.79 -1.53 0.94
CA LEU A 123 -15.99 -2.08 -0.40
C LEU A 123 -16.85 -3.34 -0.43
N TYR A 124 -16.84 -4.16 0.62
CA TYR A 124 -17.49 -5.47 0.60
C TYR A 124 -18.64 -5.61 1.60
N PHE A 125 -18.61 -4.85 2.70
CA PHE A 125 -19.53 -5.03 3.82
C PHE A 125 -20.42 -3.81 4.10
N THR A 126 -20.41 -2.79 3.24
CA THR A 126 -21.28 -1.62 3.37
C THR A 126 -22.06 -1.34 2.08
N PRO A 127 -23.13 -0.51 2.14
CA PRO A 127 -23.88 -0.09 0.94
C PRO A 127 -23.05 0.64 -0.13
N ILE A 128 -21.83 1.08 0.17
CA ILE A 128 -20.94 1.68 -0.84
C ILE A 128 -20.63 0.71 -1.98
N LYS A 129 -20.65 -0.60 -1.71
CA LYS A 129 -20.41 -1.64 -2.72
C LYS A 129 -21.35 -1.52 -3.93
N ASP A 130 -22.55 -0.99 -3.75
CA ASP A 130 -23.57 -0.89 -4.79
C ASP A 130 -23.26 0.23 -5.80
N LYS A 131 -22.43 1.22 -5.43
CA LYS A 131 -21.94 2.26 -6.36
C LYS A 131 -20.95 1.75 -7.40
N PHE A 132 -20.41 0.54 -7.20
CA PHE A 132 -19.50 -0.10 -8.12
C PHE A 132 -20.22 -1.08 -9.06
N ILE A 133 -21.54 -1.17 -8.98
CA ILE A 133 -22.37 -1.95 -9.90
C ILE A 133 -22.62 -1.08 -11.14
N LYS A 134 -22.40 -1.64 -12.33
CA LYS A 134 -22.61 -0.97 -13.61
C LYS A 134 -24.02 -0.44 -13.78
#